data_AF-A0A2N3L3W5-F1
#
_entry.id   AF-A0A2N3L3W5-F1
#
_cell.length_a   1.000
_cell.length_b   1.000
_cell.length_c   1.000
_cell.angle_alpha   90.00
_cell.angle_beta   90.00
_cell.angle_gamma   90.00
#
_symmetry.space_group_name_H-M   'P 1'
#
loop_
_entity.id
_entity.type
_entity.pdbx_description
1 polymer ?
#
loop_
_entity_poly.entity_id
_entity_poly.type
_entity_poly.pdbx_seq_one_letter_code
_entity_poly.pdbx_strand_id
1 'polypeptide(L)'
;MMTANAHRGEIPVTLDGVQRVLRPDFTALSRIETDTGKTLQHLTAHAVACALGVSDMAVILRCGLVAAGEDVSTQTVGQWIIDGGGAVEFYQPVGKFLVYGLTGGRDPDGEDQGEDDAGEPMPGRATRSGGWRGWLAGAWDGLKRAFGGPPRMN
;
A
#
# COMPACT_ATOMS: atom_id res chain seq x y z
N MET A 1 -11.49 -1.09 -18.57
CA MET A 1 -11.11 -1.54 -17.22
C MET A 1 -9.60 -1.67 -17.19
N MET A 2 -8.91 -0.85 -16.41
CA MET A 2 -7.47 -1.00 -16.21
C MET A 2 -7.28 -2.07 -15.12
N THR A 3 -6.72 -3.22 -15.48
CA THR A 3 -6.48 -4.32 -14.53
C THR A 3 -5.08 -4.13 -13.94
N ALA A 4 -4.95 -4.09 -12.62
CA ALA A 4 -3.67 -3.93 -11.95
C ALA A 4 -2.76 -5.15 -12.22
N ASN A 5 -1.52 -4.92 -12.65
CA ASN A 5 -0.53 -5.96 -12.87
C ASN A 5 0.20 -6.33 -11.58
N ALA A 6 -0.15 -7.48 -11.00
CA ALA A 6 0.44 -8.00 -9.77
C ALA A 6 1.97 -8.21 -9.87
N HIS A 7 2.50 -8.61 -11.03
CA HIS A 7 3.95 -8.79 -11.23
C HIS A 7 4.74 -7.48 -11.15
N ARG A 8 4.07 -6.34 -11.37
CA ARG A 8 4.66 -5.00 -11.26
C ARG A 8 4.36 -4.34 -9.91
N GLY A 9 3.77 -5.08 -8.98
CA GLY A 9 3.31 -4.54 -7.70
C GLY A 9 2.21 -3.49 -7.83
N GLU A 10 1.48 -3.45 -8.96
CA GLU A 10 0.40 -2.49 -9.15
C GLU A 10 -0.78 -2.80 -8.22
N ILE A 11 -1.39 -1.74 -7.68
CA ILE A 11 -2.45 -1.86 -6.66
C ILE A 11 -3.70 -1.15 -7.15
N PRO A 12 -4.86 -1.83 -7.20
CA PRO A 12 -6.11 -1.17 -7.50
C PRO A 12 -6.53 -0.29 -6.32
N VAL A 13 -7.06 0.89 -6.62
CA VAL A 13 -7.64 1.81 -5.63
C VAL A 13 -8.89 2.47 -6.22
N THR A 14 -9.91 2.69 -5.40
CA THR A 14 -11.08 3.47 -5.79
C THR A 14 -10.94 4.87 -5.21
N LEU A 15 -10.94 5.88 -6.07
CA LEU A 15 -10.95 7.29 -5.69
C LEU A 15 -12.13 7.94 -6.43
N ASP A 16 -12.90 8.82 -5.81
CA ASP A 16 -14.01 9.51 -6.51
C ASP A 16 -14.98 8.56 -7.26
N GLY A 17 -15.26 7.39 -6.69
CA GLY A 17 -16.07 6.33 -7.31
C GLY A 17 -15.46 5.63 -8.53
N VAL A 18 -14.25 6.01 -8.96
CA VAL A 18 -13.56 5.45 -10.14
C VAL A 18 -12.40 4.56 -9.72
N GLN A 19 -12.35 3.35 -10.29
CA GLN A 19 -11.26 2.41 -10.11
C GLN A 19 -10.02 2.85 -10.89
N ARG A 20 -8.91 3.00 -10.18
CA ARG A 20 -7.59 3.43 -10.66
C ARG A 20 -6.51 2.45 -10.25
N VAL A 21 -5.30 2.66 -10.74
CA VAL A 21 -4.13 1.84 -10.43
C VAL A 21 -3.02 2.71 -9.85
N LEU A 22 -2.46 2.27 -8.72
CA LEU A 22 -1.22 2.81 -8.17
C LEU A 22 -0.05 1.99 -8.69
N ARG A 23 0.95 2.65 -9.29
CA ARG A 23 2.13 2.01 -9.83
C ARG A 23 3.39 2.34 -9.02
N PRO A 24 4.00 1.35 -8.32
CA PRO A 24 5.26 1.56 -7.64
C PRO A 24 6.41 1.38 -8.63
N ASP A 25 6.85 2.49 -9.25
CA ASP A 25 8.10 2.53 -10.01
C ASP A 25 9.13 3.43 -9.33
N PHE A 26 10.38 3.36 -9.79
CA PHE A 26 11.48 4.15 -9.21
C PHE A 26 11.17 5.65 -9.18
N THR A 27 10.60 6.20 -10.25
CA THR A 27 10.28 7.62 -10.34
C THR A 27 9.20 8.03 -9.33
N ALA A 28 8.15 7.23 -9.16
CA ALA A 28 7.12 7.45 -8.14
C ALA A 28 7.73 7.44 -6.74
N LEU A 29 8.52 6.41 -6.43
CA LEU A 29 9.10 6.19 -5.11
C LEU A 29 10.09 7.30 -4.73
N SER A 30 11.00 7.68 -5.62
CA SER A 30 11.93 8.78 -5.37
C SER A 30 11.22 10.14 -5.24
N ARG A 31 10.16 10.38 -6.01
CA ARG A 31 9.34 11.60 -5.87
C ARG A 31 8.62 11.65 -4.52
N ILE A 32 8.13 10.51 -4.03
CA ILE A 32 7.51 10.45 -2.69
C ILE A 32 8.52 10.91 -1.63
N GLU A 33 9.75 10.39 -1.64
CA GLU A 33 10.75 10.79 -0.65
C GLU A 33 11.11 12.28 -0.76
N THR A 34 11.21 12.79 -1.99
CA THR A 34 11.50 14.20 -2.27
C THR A 34 10.37 15.11 -1.77
N ASP A 35 9.13 14.81 -2.15
CA ASP A 35 7.97 15.67 -1.88
C ASP A 35 7.53 15.62 -0.41
N THR A 36 7.75 14.49 0.28
CA THR A 36 7.44 14.34 1.71
C THR A 36 8.60 14.73 2.62
N GLY A 37 9.84 14.72 2.11
CA GLY A 37 11.06 14.85 2.91
C GLY A 37 11.32 13.66 3.84
N LYS A 38 10.70 12.50 3.60
CA LYS A 38 10.75 11.31 4.46
C LYS A 38 11.20 10.10 3.64
N THR A 39 11.95 9.21 4.26
CA THR A 39 12.35 7.96 3.60
C THR A 39 11.16 7.01 3.42
N LEU A 40 11.21 6.15 2.41
CA LEU A 40 10.19 5.12 2.20
C LEU A 40 10.06 4.19 3.41
N GLN A 41 11.14 3.88 4.11
CA GLN A 41 11.09 3.05 5.32
C GLN A 41 10.30 3.74 6.44
N HIS A 42 10.50 5.05 6.63
CA HIS A 42 9.77 5.83 7.62
C HIS A 42 8.27 5.89 7.27
N LEU A 43 7.95 6.22 6.02
CA LEU A 43 6.57 6.26 5.52
C LEU A 43 5.88 4.91 5.64
N THR A 44 6.59 3.81 5.33
CA THR A 44 6.07 2.44 5.46
C THR A 44 5.73 2.13 6.90
N ALA A 45 6.66 2.40 7.84
CA ALA A 45 6.41 2.16 9.26
C ALA A 45 5.18 2.93 9.77
N HIS A 46 5.03 4.20 9.35
CA HIS A 46 3.88 5.02 9.70
C HIS A 46 2.57 4.53 9.06
N ALA A 47 2.61 4.12 7.79
CA ALA A 47 1.45 3.59 7.10
C ALA A 47 0.95 2.32 7.78
N VAL A 48 1.83 1.40 8.16
CA VAL A 48 1.39 0.19 8.87
C VAL A 48 0.91 0.48 10.28
N ALA A 49 1.53 1.44 10.98
CA ALA A 49 1.05 1.90 12.28
C ALA A 49 -0.27 2.69 12.19
N CYS A 50 -0.85 2.87 10.99
CA CYS A 50 -2.03 3.72 10.75
C CYS A 50 -1.85 5.15 11.30
N ALA A 51 -0.63 5.68 11.19
CA ALA A 51 -0.19 6.96 11.73
C ALA A 51 0.33 7.90 10.62
N LEU A 52 -0.15 7.69 9.39
CA LEU A 52 0.23 8.48 8.23
C LEU A 52 -0.67 9.70 8.11
N GLY A 53 -0.08 10.89 7.95
CA GLY A 53 -0.85 12.10 7.74
C GLY A 53 -1.56 12.11 6.38
N VAL A 54 -2.71 12.79 6.30
CA VAL A 54 -3.47 12.95 5.03
C VAL A 54 -2.61 13.55 3.93
N SER A 55 -1.75 14.52 4.25
CA SER A 55 -0.86 15.16 3.28
C SER A 55 0.15 14.17 2.68
N ASP A 56 0.79 13.35 3.52
CA ASP A 56 1.72 12.32 3.02
C ASP A 56 0.96 11.29 2.18
N MET A 57 -0.23 10.88 2.63
CA MET A 57 -1.08 9.93 1.92
C MET A 57 -1.47 10.46 0.53
N ALA A 58 -1.83 11.74 0.43
CA ALA A 58 -2.16 12.38 -0.84
C ALA A 58 -0.96 12.43 -1.78
N VAL A 59 0.24 12.72 -1.26
CA VAL A 59 1.48 12.69 -2.06
C VAL A 59 1.75 11.28 -2.59
N ILE A 60 1.66 10.26 -1.73
CA ILE A 60 1.91 8.86 -2.13
C ILE A 60 0.92 8.41 -3.21
N LEU A 61 -0.37 8.63 -2.98
CA LEU A 61 -1.42 8.27 -3.95
C LEU A 61 -1.18 9.00 -5.27
N ARG A 62 -0.96 10.32 -5.25
CA ARG A 62 -0.72 11.11 -6.45
C ARG A 62 0.51 10.63 -7.23
N CYS A 63 1.62 10.34 -6.56
CA CYS A 63 2.81 9.79 -7.23
C CYS A 63 2.55 8.43 -7.88
N GLY A 64 1.82 7.54 -7.20
CA GLY A 64 1.43 6.24 -7.75
C GLY A 64 0.50 6.34 -8.96
N LEU A 65 -0.45 7.29 -8.94
CA LEU A 65 -1.37 7.57 -10.06
C LEU A 65 -0.64 8.17 -11.26
N VAL A 66 0.26 9.14 -11.03
CA VAL A 66 1.06 9.76 -12.09
C VAL A 66 1.96 8.73 -12.77
N ALA A 67 2.56 7.81 -12.02
CA ALA A 67 3.32 6.70 -12.61
C ALA A 67 2.43 5.75 -13.44
N ALA A 68 1.16 5.59 -13.08
CA ALA A 68 0.19 4.85 -13.88
C ALA A 68 -0.27 5.59 -15.15
N GLY A 69 0.11 6.86 -15.31
CA GLY A 69 -0.20 7.70 -16.46
C GLY A 69 -1.31 8.72 -16.24
N GLU A 70 -1.78 8.90 -15.01
CA GLU A 70 -2.79 9.92 -14.70
C GLU A 70 -2.16 11.31 -14.53
N ASP A 71 -2.89 12.35 -14.93
CA ASP A 71 -2.52 13.74 -14.71
C ASP A 71 -3.41 14.35 -13.62
N VAL A 72 -2.95 14.29 -12.37
CA VAL A 72 -3.70 14.71 -11.19
C VAL A 72 -2.83 15.50 -10.21
N SER A 73 -3.45 16.48 -9.56
CA SER A 73 -2.80 17.29 -8.52
C SER A 73 -2.90 16.63 -7.14
N THR A 74 -1.93 16.93 -6.26
CA THR A 74 -1.99 16.47 -4.86
C THR A 74 -3.24 16.99 -4.14
N GLN A 75 -3.69 18.20 -4.46
CA GLN A 75 -4.89 18.79 -3.86
C GLN A 75 -6.14 18.01 -4.27
N THR A 76 -6.28 17.66 -5.56
CA THR A 76 -7.38 16.83 -6.06
C THR A 76 -7.41 15.48 -5.35
N VAL A 77 -6.25 14.81 -5.25
CA VAL A 77 -6.16 13.52 -4.56
C VAL A 77 -6.49 13.66 -3.07
N GLY A 78 -6.03 14.74 -2.42
CA GLY A 78 -6.39 15.05 -1.04
C GLY A 78 -7.90 15.20 -0.86
N GLN A 79 -8.58 15.89 -1.78
CA GLN A 79 -10.03 16.02 -1.76
C GLN A 79 -10.72 14.66 -1.94
N TRP A 80 -10.26 13.82 -2.87
CA TRP A 80 -10.78 12.46 -3.04
C TRP A 80 -10.62 11.58 -1.80
N ILE A 81 -9.55 11.77 -1.02
CA ILE A 81 -9.40 11.07 0.26
C ILE A 81 -10.51 11.48 1.23
N ILE A 82 -10.79 12.79 1.35
CA ILE A 82 -11.84 13.31 2.23
C ILE A 82 -13.22 12.83 1.78
N ASP A 83 -13.53 12.98 0.50
CA ASP A 83 -14.82 12.60 -0.08
C ASP A 83 -15.06 11.08 0.00
N GLY A 84 -13.99 10.29 -0.06
CA GLY A 84 -14.01 8.84 0.04
C GLY A 84 -14.18 8.28 1.46
N GLY A 85 -14.36 9.12 2.49
CA GLY A 85 -14.50 8.68 3.88
C GLY A 85 -13.27 8.94 4.77
N GLY A 86 -12.28 9.67 4.26
CA GLY A 86 -11.06 10.06 4.98
C GLY A 86 -9.93 9.03 4.87
N ALA A 87 -8.80 9.32 5.52
CA ALA A 87 -7.56 8.55 5.39
C ALA A 87 -7.68 7.08 5.81
N VAL A 88 -8.63 6.74 6.68
CA VAL A 88 -8.83 5.36 7.16
C VAL A 88 -9.05 4.38 6.01
N GLU A 89 -9.81 4.80 4.99
CA GLU A 89 -10.15 3.98 3.82
C GLU A 89 -8.94 3.67 2.92
N PHE A 90 -7.87 4.46 3.03
CA PHE A 90 -6.73 4.38 2.13
C PHE A 90 -5.46 3.80 2.77
N TYR A 91 -5.45 3.53 4.08
CA TYR A 91 -4.28 2.92 4.73
C TYR A 91 -3.89 1.58 4.12
N GLN A 92 -4.85 0.74 3.80
CA GLN A 92 -4.58 -0.58 3.25
C GLN A 92 -3.94 -0.53 1.85
N PRO A 93 -4.50 0.18 0.85
CA PRO A 93 -3.86 0.30 -0.45
C PRO A 93 -2.51 1.06 -0.39
N VAL A 94 -2.40 2.10 0.44
CA VAL A 94 -1.15 2.88 0.59
C VAL A 94 -0.04 2.09 1.29
N GLY A 95 -0.37 1.36 2.35
CA GLY A 95 0.60 0.50 3.04
C GLY A 95 1.11 -0.61 2.12
N LYS A 96 0.21 -1.24 1.35
CA LYS A 96 0.60 -2.24 0.34
C LYS A 96 1.52 -1.65 -0.72
N PHE A 97 1.22 -0.43 -1.19
CA PHE A 97 2.03 0.28 -2.19
C PHE A 97 3.46 0.53 -1.72
N LEU A 98 3.60 1.03 -0.49
CA LEU A 98 4.92 1.30 0.08
C LEU A 98 5.72 0.02 0.31
N VAL A 99 5.09 -1.04 0.82
CA VAL A 99 5.77 -2.33 1.01
C VAL A 99 6.21 -2.92 -0.34
N TYR A 100 5.34 -2.94 -1.34
CA TYR A 100 5.69 -3.45 -2.66
C TYR A 100 6.78 -2.61 -3.33
N GLY A 101 6.78 -1.30 -3.13
CA GLY A 101 7.89 -0.44 -3.55
C GLY A 101 9.23 -0.84 -2.94
N LEU A 102 9.25 -1.15 -1.64
CA LEU A 102 10.47 -1.57 -0.93
C LEU A 102 10.95 -2.98 -1.31
N THR A 103 10.03 -3.88 -1.70
CA THR A 103 10.34 -5.28 -2.04
C THR A 103 10.56 -5.51 -3.53
N GLY A 104 10.47 -4.47 -4.36
CA GLY A 104 10.59 -4.57 -5.82
C GLY A 104 9.41 -5.29 -6.48
N GLY A 105 8.21 -5.11 -5.95
CA GLY A 105 6.98 -5.69 -6.47
C GLY A 105 6.72 -7.14 -6.04
N ARG A 106 7.64 -7.76 -5.27
CA ARG A 106 7.43 -9.11 -4.74
C ARG A 106 6.48 -9.07 -3.55
N ASP A 107 5.51 -9.98 -3.55
CA ASP A 107 4.81 -10.35 -2.33
C ASP A 107 5.74 -11.24 -1.50
N PRO A 108 6.23 -10.80 -0.32
CA PRO A 108 7.18 -11.58 0.48
C PRO A 108 6.60 -12.89 1.01
N ASP A 109 5.27 -13.00 1.00
CA ASP A 109 4.50 -14.16 1.45
C ASP A 109 3.81 -14.88 0.28
N GLY A 110 4.05 -14.43 -0.97
CA GLY A 110 3.70 -15.21 -2.14
C GLY A 110 4.61 -16.42 -2.15
N GLU A 111 4.04 -17.61 -1.98
CA GLU A 111 4.73 -18.85 -2.35
C GLU A 111 5.32 -18.62 -3.73
N ASP A 112 6.65 -18.72 -3.80
CA ASP A 112 7.38 -18.77 -5.04
C ASP A 112 6.71 -19.90 -5.84
N GLN A 113 5.82 -19.57 -6.77
CA GLN A 113 5.51 -20.45 -7.90
C GLN A 113 6.71 -20.34 -8.85
N GLY A 114 7.90 -20.60 -8.31
CA GLY A 114 9.09 -20.95 -9.04
C GLY A 114 8.79 -22.31 -9.60
N GLU A 115 8.48 -22.32 -10.89
CA GLU A 115 8.49 -23.47 -11.77
C GLU A 115 9.68 -24.37 -11.39
N ASP A 116 9.39 -25.63 -11.06
CA ASP A 116 10.33 -26.65 -10.64
C ASP A 116 11.54 -26.72 -11.60
N ASP A 117 12.68 -26.16 -11.20
CA ASP A 117 13.97 -26.57 -11.72
C ASP A 117 14.76 -27.22 -10.58
N ALA A 118 14.94 -28.53 -10.74
CA ALA A 118 15.42 -29.43 -9.70
C ALA A 118 16.86 -29.11 -9.32
N GLY A 119 17.06 -28.61 -8.09
CA GLY A 119 18.38 -28.38 -7.52
C GLY A 119 18.35 -28.28 -6.00
N GLU A 120 18.47 -29.44 -5.35
CA GLU A 120 18.77 -29.73 -3.93
C GLU A 120 18.08 -28.93 -2.80
N PRO A 121 17.52 -29.62 -1.78
CA PRO A 121 16.86 -28.95 -0.66
C PRO A 121 17.89 -28.20 0.21
N MET A 122 17.88 -26.87 0.11
CA MET A 122 18.58 -25.99 1.05
C MET A 122 18.10 -26.25 2.50
N PRO A 123 19.01 -26.30 3.50
CA PRO A 123 18.63 -26.55 4.88
C PRO A 123 17.84 -25.37 5.47
N GLY A 124 16.63 -25.69 5.93
CA GLY A 124 15.85 -25.00 6.96
C GLY A 124 16.14 -23.53 7.20
N ARG A 125 15.77 -22.67 6.25
CA ARG A 125 15.62 -21.24 6.53
C ARG A 125 14.47 -21.13 7.54
N ALA A 126 14.78 -20.73 8.77
CA ALA A 126 13.77 -20.52 9.80
C ALA A 126 12.69 -19.57 9.28
N THR A 127 11.57 -20.12 8.83
CA THR A 127 10.38 -19.37 8.46
C THR A 127 9.84 -18.79 9.75
N ARG A 128 10.23 -17.56 10.07
CA ARG A 128 9.50 -16.73 11.03
C ARG A 128 8.16 -16.43 10.36
N SER A 129 7.25 -17.38 10.44
CA SER A 129 5.89 -17.35 9.90
C SER A 129 5.04 -16.37 10.72
N GLY A 130 5.42 -15.11 10.64
CA GLY A 130 4.74 -13.94 11.16
C GLY A 130 5.02 -12.80 10.21
N GLY A 131 4.79 -13.04 8.91
CA GLY A 131 5.00 -12.08 7.86
C GLY A 131 4.31 -10.75 8.20
N TRP A 132 4.85 -9.66 7.67
CA TRP A 132 4.30 -8.32 7.78
C TRP A 132 2.80 -8.27 7.43
N ARG A 133 2.26 -9.21 6.65
CA ARG A 133 0.81 -9.44 6.45
C ARG A 133 0.06 -9.83 7.71
N GLY A 134 0.57 -10.75 8.54
CA GLY A 134 -0.06 -11.11 9.81
C GLY A 134 -0.01 -9.97 10.82
N TRP A 135 1.09 -9.22 10.80
CA TRP A 135 1.23 -7.98 11.57
C TRP A 135 0.28 -6.88 11.06
N LEU A 136 0.16 -6.67 9.73
CA LEU A 136 -0.78 -5.75 9.10
C LEU A 136 -2.23 -6.15 9.32
N ALA A 137 -2.57 -7.42 9.15
CA ALA A 137 -3.91 -7.94 9.40
C ALA A 137 -4.30 -7.75 10.86
N GLY A 138 -3.37 -8.02 11.79
CA GLY A 138 -3.58 -7.76 13.22
C GLY A 138 -3.75 -6.27 13.55
N ALA A 139 -2.90 -5.41 12.99
CA ALA A 139 -3.01 -3.95 13.14
C ALA A 139 -4.33 -3.43 12.55
N TRP A 140 -4.74 -3.95 11.40
CA TRP A 140 -5.95 -3.59 10.67
C TRP A 140 -7.23 -4.07 11.35
N ASP A 141 -7.27 -5.30 11.84
CA ASP A 141 -8.36 -5.82 12.67
C ASP A 141 -8.49 -5.03 13.98
N GLY A 142 -7.39 -4.53 14.52
CA GLY A 142 -7.38 -3.57 15.62
C GLY A 142 -8.07 -2.26 15.25
N LEU A 143 -7.71 -1.67 14.10
CA LEU A 143 -8.28 -0.41 13.61
C LEU A 143 -9.79 -0.54 13.33
N LYS A 144 -10.23 -1.59 12.63
CA LYS A 144 -11.66 -1.85 12.36
C LYS A 144 -12.47 -1.99 13.64
N ARG A 145 -11.92 -2.61 14.68
CA ARG A 145 -12.58 -2.69 15.99
C ARG A 145 -12.66 -1.35 16.69
N ALA A 146 -11.65 -0.49 16.54
CA ALA A 146 -11.62 0.84 17.15
C ALA A 146 -12.58 1.84 16.48
N PHE A 147 -12.78 1.75 15.17
CA PHE A 147 -13.57 2.72 14.39
C PHE A 147 -14.87 2.18 13.78
N GLY A 148 -15.07 0.86 13.75
CA GLY A 148 -16.19 0.19 13.05
C GLY A 148 -17.12 -0.65 13.94
N GLY A 149 -17.16 -0.39 15.26
CA GLY A 149 -18.16 -1.03 16.12
C GLY A 149 -19.58 -0.61 15.72
N PRO A 150 -20.57 -1.54 15.65
CA PRO A 150 -21.94 -1.17 15.35
C PRO A 150 -22.43 -0.12 16.37
N PRO A 151 -23.31 0.81 15.97
CA PRO A 151 -23.86 1.78 16.91
C PRO A 151 -24.48 1.02 18.07
N ARG A 152 -24.04 1.33 19.30
CA ARG A 152 -24.71 0.87 20.50
C ARG A 152 -26.09 1.51 20.49
N MET A 153 -27.09 0.75 20.05
CA MET A 153 -28.49 1.09 20.26
C MET A 153 -28.75 0.97 21.76
N ASN A 154 -28.85 2.12 22.42
CA ASN A 154 -29.60 2.30 23.66
C ASN A 154 -30.76 3.25 23.35
#